data_AF-A0A5J4QTI9-F1
#
_entry.id   AF-A0A5J4QTI9-F1
#
_cell.length_a   1.000
_cell.length_b   1.000
_cell.length_c   1.000
_cell.angle_alpha   90.00
_cell.angle_beta   90.00
_cell.angle_gamma   90.00
#
_symmetry.space_group_name_H-M   'P 1'
#
loop_
_entity.id
_entity.type
_entity.pdbx_description
1 polymer ?
#
loop_
_entity_poly.entity_id
_entity_poly.type
_entity_poly.pdbx_seq_one_letter_code
_entity_poly.pdbx_strand_id
1 'polypeptide(L)'
;MHINKKTAFDWRHKILSSYEQNTGDEFEGVVESDETFFDHAQKGSRHLKRPPRKRGNAPKKGGISTDKAAVIVSKDRSKSVKMTVSTMGRVTKSDIRESLQHPLPKESILCSDGHVIPNCCQDSLHNILIFPL
;
A
#
# COMPACT_ATOMS: atom_id res chain seq x y z
N MET A 1 -27.59 18.20 -2.24
CA MET A 1 -26.36 19.04 -2.32
C MET A 1 -25.85 19.01 -3.77
N HIS A 2 -26.04 20.07 -4.56
CA HIS A 2 -25.61 20.13 -5.96
C HIS A 2 -24.22 20.78 -6.06
N ILE A 3 -23.18 19.97 -6.27
CA ILE A 3 -21.82 20.46 -6.51
C ILE A 3 -21.51 20.32 -8.01
N ASN A 4 -20.91 21.35 -8.61
CA ASN A 4 -20.49 21.32 -10.01
C ASN A 4 -19.33 20.31 -10.20
N LYS A 5 -19.41 19.47 -11.24
CA LYS A 5 -18.39 18.44 -11.56
C LYS A 5 -16.99 19.03 -11.73
N LYS A 6 -16.87 20.20 -12.37
CA LYS A 6 -15.58 20.88 -12.55
C LYS A 6 -15.00 21.30 -11.20
N THR A 7 -15.82 21.92 -10.35
CA THR A 7 -15.42 22.32 -9.01
C THR A 7 -14.97 21.12 -8.17
N ALA A 8 -15.71 20.02 -8.19
CA ALA A 8 -15.32 18.79 -7.49
C ALA A 8 -13.99 18.20 -8.03
N PHE A 9 -13.77 18.24 -9.34
CA PHE A 9 -12.53 17.80 -9.96
C PHE A 9 -11.34 18.68 -9.57
N ASP A 10 -11.51 20.00 -9.60
CA ASP A 10 -10.47 20.97 -9.24
C ASP A 10 -10.11 20.84 -7.75
N TRP A 11 -11.10 20.66 -6.87
CA TRP A 11 -10.85 20.41 -5.44
C TRP A 11 -10.08 19.12 -5.20
N ARG A 12 -10.43 18.03 -5.89
CA ARG A 12 -9.68 16.78 -5.80
C ARG A 12 -8.21 16.98 -6.17
N HIS A 13 -7.92 17.71 -7.25
CA HIS A 13 -6.54 17.95 -7.66
C HIS A 13 -5.79 18.82 -6.65
N LYS A 14 -6.43 19.86 -6.10
CA LYS A 14 -5.83 20.72 -5.07
C LYS A 14 -5.49 19.95 -3.78
N ILE A 15 -6.43 19.13 -3.30
CA ILE A 15 -6.23 18.29 -2.11
C ILE A 15 -5.12 17.27 -2.34
N LEU A 16 -5.11 16.62 -3.50
CA LEU A 16 -4.07 15.65 -3.84
C LEU A 16 -2.69 16.32 -4.02
N SER A 17 -2.63 17.54 -4.57
CA SER A 17 -1.36 18.26 -4.73
C SER A 17 -0.81 18.81 -3.42
N SER A 18 -1.67 19.12 -2.44
CA SER A 18 -1.23 19.55 -1.11
C SER A 18 -0.80 18.38 -0.22
N TYR A 19 -1.04 17.14 -0.64
CA TYR A 19 -0.62 15.98 0.12
C TYR A 19 0.88 15.81 -0.07
N GLU A 20 1.65 16.27 0.92
CA GLU A 20 3.09 15.98 0.97
C GLU A 20 3.27 14.46 1.05
N GLN A 21 4.02 13.90 0.09
CA GLN A 21 4.54 12.55 0.26
C GLN A 21 5.62 12.64 1.32
N ASN A 22 5.22 12.51 2.59
CA ASN A 22 6.14 12.26 3.70
C ASN A 22 6.75 10.87 3.51
N THR A 23 7.60 10.70 2.52
CA THR A 23 8.53 9.58 2.47
C THR A 23 9.61 9.90 3.48
N GLY A 24 9.33 9.63 4.76
CA GLY A 24 10.33 9.78 5.83
C GLY A 24 11.62 9.08 5.42
N ASP A 25 12.75 9.73 5.71
CA ASP A 25 14.04 9.37 5.12
C ASP A 25 14.55 8.01 5.61
N GLU A 26 14.14 7.53 6.79
CA GLU A 26 14.43 6.21 7.32
C GLU A 26 13.39 5.81 8.39
N PHE A 27 13.20 4.50 8.60
CA PHE A 27 12.35 3.96 9.67
C PHE A 27 13.19 3.66 10.90
N GLU A 28 12.69 3.95 12.10
CA GLU A 28 13.41 3.67 13.35
C GLU A 28 12.58 2.86 14.35
N GLY A 29 13.26 2.03 15.16
CA GLY A 29 12.62 1.28 16.24
C GLY A 29 11.60 0.26 15.76
N VAL A 30 10.36 0.33 16.29
CA VAL A 30 9.29 -0.62 15.94
C VAL A 30 8.55 -0.11 14.71
N VAL A 31 8.58 -0.90 13.64
CA VAL A 31 7.93 -0.65 12.36
C VAL A 31 6.76 -1.61 12.20
N GLU A 32 5.57 -1.06 12.10
CA GLU A 32 4.33 -1.80 11.82
C GLU A 32 4.05 -1.70 10.32
N SER A 33 3.85 -2.85 9.67
CA SER A 33 3.59 -2.95 8.24
C SER A 33 2.33 -3.77 8.00
N ASP A 34 1.47 -3.28 7.11
CA ASP A 34 0.22 -3.94 6.74
C ASP A 34 -0.06 -3.73 5.25
N GLU A 35 -0.78 -4.67 4.65
CA GLU A 35 -1.24 -4.59 3.27
C GLU A 35 -2.74 -4.35 3.17
N THR A 36 -3.13 -3.44 2.28
CA THR A 36 -4.54 -3.20 1.94
C THR A 36 -4.77 -3.35 0.45
N PHE A 37 -5.84 -4.04 0.07
CA PHE A 37 -6.18 -4.32 -1.32
C PHE A 37 -7.32 -3.42 -1.81
N PHE A 38 -7.05 -2.61 -2.83
CA PHE A 38 -8.03 -1.74 -3.47
C PHE A 38 -8.41 -2.26 -4.85
N ASP A 39 -9.68 -2.14 -5.25
CA ASP A 39 -10.07 -2.46 -6.62
C ASP A 39 -9.44 -1.46 -7.60
N HIS A 40 -8.60 -1.95 -8.51
CA HIS A 40 -7.92 -1.06 -9.44
C HIS A 40 -8.90 -0.45 -10.46
N ALA A 41 -9.02 0.86 -10.39
CA ALA A 41 -9.90 1.65 -11.22
C ALA A 41 -9.12 2.23 -12.42
N GLN A 42 -9.31 1.64 -13.61
CA GLN A 42 -8.80 2.19 -14.87
C GLN A 42 -9.68 3.33 -15.41
N LYS A 43 -10.17 4.20 -14.51
CA LYS A 43 -11.13 5.25 -14.87
C LYS A 43 -10.46 6.27 -15.78
N GLY A 44 -11.05 6.55 -16.94
CA GLY A 44 -10.50 7.47 -17.92
C GLY A 44 -9.51 6.83 -18.92
N SER A 45 -9.18 5.55 -18.78
CA SER A 45 -8.43 4.83 -19.82
C SER A 45 -9.32 4.60 -21.04
N ARG A 46 -8.81 4.91 -22.23
CA ARG A 46 -9.44 4.59 -23.52
C ARG A 46 -9.21 3.12 -23.93
N HIS A 47 -8.20 2.47 -23.34
CA HIS A 47 -7.82 1.08 -23.60
C HIS A 47 -7.88 0.28 -22.28
N LEU A 48 -9.00 -0.39 -22.06
CA LEU A 48 -9.18 -1.22 -20.86
C LEU A 48 -8.63 -2.63 -21.11
N LYS A 49 -7.85 -3.16 -20.17
CA LYS A 49 -7.35 -4.56 -20.20
C LYS A 49 -8.42 -5.57 -19.78
N ARG A 50 -9.56 -5.08 -19.30
CA ARG A 50 -10.70 -5.85 -18.78
C ARG A 50 -12.02 -5.21 -19.20
N PRO A 51 -13.16 -5.91 -19.09
CA PRO A 51 -14.46 -5.33 -19.38
C PRO A 51 -14.78 -4.09 -18.50
N PRO A 52 -15.54 -3.11 -19.03
CA PRO A 52 -16.02 -1.97 -18.26
C PRO A 52 -16.81 -2.39 -17.01
N ARG A 53 -16.58 -1.71 -15.88
CA ARG A 53 -17.38 -1.88 -14.64
C ARG A 53 -18.38 -0.72 -14.53
N LYS A 54 -19.63 -1.00 -14.11
CA LYS A 54 -20.59 0.04 -13.74
C LYS A 54 -20.29 0.54 -12.32
N ARG A 55 -20.55 1.82 -12.05
CA ARG A 55 -20.36 2.43 -10.73
C ARG A 55 -21.25 1.73 -9.69
N GLY A 56 -20.69 1.39 -8.54
CA GLY A 56 -21.41 0.75 -7.44
C GLY A 56 -21.47 -0.78 -7.49
N ASN A 57 -20.92 -1.41 -8.54
CA ASN A 57 -20.84 -2.87 -8.58
C ASN A 57 -19.64 -3.37 -7.79
N ALA A 58 -19.89 -4.34 -6.90
CA ALA A 58 -18.86 -5.10 -6.21
C ALA A 58 -17.96 -5.84 -7.21
N PRO A 59 -16.68 -6.08 -6.86
CA PRO A 59 -15.77 -6.84 -7.71
C PRO A 59 -16.33 -8.26 -7.93
N LYS A 60 -16.24 -8.73 -9.19
CA LYS A 60 -16.77 -10.05 -9.59
C LYS A 60 -16.02 -11.24 -8.97
N LYS A 61 -14.79 -11.01 -8.49
CA LYS A 61 -13.94 -12.03 -7.88
C LYS A 61 -13.72 -11.65 -6.41
N GLY A 62 -14.16 -12.52 -5.50
CA GLY A 62 -13.83 -12.42 -4.08
C GLY A 62 -12.34 -12.69 -3.83
N GLY A 63 -11.82 -12.24 -2.68
CA GLY A 63 -10.43 -12.46 -2.27
C GLY A 63 -9.39 -11.57 -2.97
N ILE A 64 -8.11 -11.93 -2.80
CA ILE A 64 -6.96 -11.27 -3.42
C ILE A 64 -6.89 -11.72 -4.88
N SER A 65 -7.43 -10.90 -5.78
CA SER A 65 -7.42 -11.17 -7.23
C SER A 65 -6.43 -10.26 -7.94
N THR A 66 -5.98 -10.65 -9.14
CA THR A 66 -5.08 -9.87 -10.01
C THR A 66 -5.64 -8.50 -10.42
N ASP A 67 -6.91 -8.22 -10.11
CA ASP A 67 -7.58 -6.95 -10.39
C ASP A 67 -7.53 -5.96 -9.22
N LYS A 68 -6.92 -6.35 -8.09
CA LYS A 68 -6.75 -5.50 -6.91
C LYS A 68 -5.33 -4.97 -6.83
N ALA A 69 -5.19 -3.67 -6.64
CA ALA A 69 -3.92 -3.04 -6.30
C ALA A 69 -3.64 -3.30 -4.83
N ALA A 70 -2.51 -3.93 -4.54
CA ALA A 70 -1.98 -4.09 -3.19
C ALA A 70 -1.21 -2.81 -2.82
N VAL A 71 -1.57 -2.24 -1.69
CA VAL A 71 -0.90 -1.08 -1.12
C VAL A 71 -0.29 -1.50 0.20
N ILE A 72 1.03 -1.37 0.31
CA ILE A 72 1.74 -1.63 1.55
C ILE A 72 1.86 -0.31 2.28
N VAL A 73 1.41 -0.29 3.54
CA VAL A 73 1.56 0.83 4.45
C VAL A 73 2.49 0.40 5.55
N SER A 74 3.57 1.14 5.74
CA SER A 74 4.55 0.90 6.80
C SER A 74 4.70 2.16 7.63
N LYS A 75 4.69 1.99 8.94
CA LYS A 75 4.74 3.10 9.89
C LYS A 75 5.67 2.74 11.04
N ASP A 76 6.53 3.67 11.43
CA ASP A 76 7.19 3.58 12.73
C ASP A 76 6.43 4.34 13.82
N ARG A 77 6.82 4.08 15.08
CA ARG A 77 6.26 4.81 16.23
C ARG A 77 6.79 6.24 16.36
N SER A 78 7.86 6.58 15.64
CA SER A 78 8.60 7.82 15.77
C SER A 78 8.04 8.98 14.93
N LYS A 79 7.44 8.70 13.75
CA LYS A 79 6.53 9.54 12.92
C LYS A 79 6.52 9.14 11.44
N SER A 80 7.46 8.33 10.95
CA SER A 80 7.60 8.01 9.53
C SER A 80 6.47 7.09 9.06
N VAL A 81 5.78 7.48 8.00
CA VAL A 81 4.74 6.68 7.36
C VAL A 81 5.04 6.60 5.88
N LYS A 82 5.13 5.39 5.35
CA LYS A 82 5.35 5.14 3.94
C LYS A 82 4.19 4.34 3.38
N MET A 83 3.70 4.78 2.23
CA MET A 83 2.66 4.09 1.50
C MET A 83 3.12 3.90 0.07
N THR A 84 3.19 2.64 -0.38
CA THR A 84 3.55 2.32 -1.76
C THR A 84 2.52 1.39 -2.37
N VAL A 85 2.26 1.59 -3.67
CA VAL A 85 1.49 0.64 -4.48
C VAL A 85 2.48 -0.40 -4.98
N SER A 86 2.44 -1.60 -4.42
CA SER A 86 3.51 -2.58 -4.64
C SER A 86 3.21 -3.47 -5.86
N THR A 87 2.03 -4.08 -5.92
CA THR A 87 1.69 -5.00 -7.00
C THR A 87 0.19 -5.08 -7.27
N MET A 88 -0.18 -5.83 -8.31
CA MET A 88 -1.55 -6.20 -8.63
C MET A 88 -1.80 -7.65 -8.21
N GLY A 89 -2.67 -7.88 -7.24
CA GLY A 89 -2.95 -9.20 -6.68
C GLY A 89 -2.12 -9.51 -5.46
N ARG A 90 -1.64 -10.74 -5.35
CA ARG A 90 -0.97 -11.26 -4.14
C ARG A 90 0.39 -10.59 -3.96
N VAL A 91 0.63 -10.08 -2.76
CA VAL A 91 1.92 -9.50 -2.35
C VAL A 91 2.97 -10.61 -2.27
N THR A 92 4.17 -10.30 -2.73
CA THR A 92 5.33 -11.19 -2.67
C THR A 92 6.43 -10.61 -1.78
N LYS A 93 7.43 -11.43 -1.48
CA LYS A 93 8.63 -11.05 -0.72
C LYS A 93 9.35 -9.82 -1.28
N SER A 94 9.52 -9.79 -2.59
CA SER A 94 10.20 -8.70 -3.27
C SER A 94 9.42 -7.39 -3.15
N ASP A 95 8.09 -7.47 -3.22
CA ASP A 95 7.21 -6.30 -3.16
C ASP A 95 7.30 -5.60 -1.79
N ILE A 96 7.39 -6.38 -0.70
CA ILE A 96 7.59 -5.83 0.66
C ILE A 96 8.97 -5.18 0.77
N ARG A 97 10.02 -5.85 0.27
CA ARG A 97 11.39 -5.32 0.30
C ARG A 97 11.51 -4.02 -0.50
N GLU A 98 10.88 -3.97 -1.69
CA GLU A 98 10.87 -2.79 -2.55
C GLU A 98 10.05 -1.64 -1.94
N SER A 99 8.92 -1.95 -1.30
CA SER A 99 8.08 -0.96 -0.58
C SER A 99 8.88 -0.21 0.49
N LEU A 100 9.72 -0.92 1.23
CA LEU A 100 10.56 -0.32 2.26
C LEU A 100 11.70 0.54 1.65
N GLN A 101 12.08 0.30 0.39
CA GLN A 101 13.13 0.97 -0.42
C GLN A 101 14.56 0.91 0.13
N HIS A 102 14.73 0.70 1.43
CA HIS A 102 16.01 0.49 2.09
C HIS A 102 15.90 -0.68 3.05
N PRO A 103 17.02 -1.40 3.32
CA PRO A 103 17.07 -2.30 4.46
C PRO A 103 16.67 -1.50 5.70
N LEU A 104 15.68 -2.01 6.42
CA LEU A 104 15.37 -1.53 7.75
C LEU A 104 16.66 -1.53 8.60
N PRO A 105 16.93 -0.47 9.39
CA PRO A 105 18.14 -0.42 10.19
C PRO A 105 18.21 -1.63 11.12
N LYS A 106 19.44 -2.11 11.40
CA LYS A 106 19.68 -3.39 12.11
C LYS A 106 18.99 -3.49 13.47
N GLU A 107 18.70 -2.35 14.10
CA GLU A 107 18.07 -2.27 15.43
C GLU A 107 16.55 -2.17 15.38
N SER A 108 15.95 -2.15 14.19
CA SER A 108 14.49 -2.04 14.03
C SER A 108 13.80 -3.40 14.11
N ILE A 109 12.55 -3.37 14.55
CA ILE A 109 11.68 -4.55 14.70
C ILE A 109 10.51 -4.38 13.73
N LEU A 110 10.38 -5.31 12.78
CA LEU A 110 9.24 -5.34 11.86
C LEU A 110 8.10 -6.17 12.45
N CYS A 111 6.92 -5.56 12.53
CA CYS A 111 5.66 -6.14 12.97
C CYS A 111 4.69 -6.21 11.79
N SER A 112 4.21 -7.40 11.43
CA SER A 112 3.18 -7.60 10.39
C SER A 112 2.43 -8.90 10.68
N ASP A 113 1.24 -9.06 10.11
CA ASP A 113 0.50 -10.31 10.19
C ASP A 113 1.21 -11.38 9.34
N GLY A 114 1.31 -12.60 9.87
CA GLY A 114 2.20 -13.65 9.34
C GLY A 114 1.83 -14.22 7.97
N HIS A 115 0.99 -13.56 7.17
CA HIS A 115 0.47 -14.11 5.93
C HIS A 115 1.48 -14.10 4.77
N VAL A 116 2.40 -13.14 4.75
CA VAL A 116 3.34 -12.96 3.62
C VAL A 116 4.76 -12.58 4.04
N ILE A 117 5.05 -12.31 5.33
CA ILE A 117 6.40 -11.91 5.73
C ILE A 117 7.37 -13.07 5.48
N PRO A 118 8.34 -12.88 4.59
CA PRO A 118 9.39 -13.84 4.40
C PRO A 118 10.57 -13.47 5.29
N ASN A 119 11.42 -14.45 5.53
CA ASN A 119 12.75 -14.37 6.14
C ASN A 119 13.72 -13.38 5.44
N CYS A 120 13.27 -12.44 4.60
CA CYS A 120 14.10 -11.48 3.85
C CYS A 120 14.93 -10.56 4.73
N CYS A 121 14.41 -10.30 5.92
CA CYS A 121 15.02 -9.42 6.88
C CYS A 121 15.74 -10.21 7.99
N GLN A 122 15.68 -11.54 8.02
CA GLN A 122 16.35 -12.32 9.09
C GLN A 122 17.88 -12.27 8.99
N ASP A 123 18.45 -11.99 7.81
CA ASP A 123 19.90 -11.84 7.66
C ASP A 123 20.42 -10.49 8.22
N SER A 124 19.54 -9.55 8.58
CA SER A 124 19.91 -8.23 9.12
C SER A 124 19.08 -7.72 10.31
N LEU A 125 17.92 -8.30 10.59
CA LEU A 125 17.01 -7.99 11.69
C LEU A 125 16.94 -9.22 12.60
N HIS A 126 17.45 -9.07 13.81
CA HIS A 126 17.40 -10.14 14.82
C HIS A 126 15.99 -10.37 15.37
N ASN A 127 15.01 -9.49 15.09
CA ASN A 127 13.68 -9.54 15.70
C ASN A 127 12.58 -9.20 14.68
N ILE A 128 11.85 -10.22 14.21
CA ILE A 128 10.55 -10.06 13.52
C ILE A 128 9.48 -10.51 14.50
N LEU A 129 8.53 -9.63 14.83
CA LEU A 129 7.39 -9.99 15.67
C LEU A 129 6.18 -10.24 14.78
N ILE A 130 5.86 -11.53 14.60
CA ILE A 130 4.64 -11.96 13.91
C ILE A 130 3.52 -11.98 14.94
N PHE A 131 2.53 -11.12 14.79
CA PHE A 131 1.31 -11.20 15.57
C PHE A 131 0.30 -12.08 14.81
N PRO A 132 -0.19 -13.19 15.40
CA PRO A 132 -1.35 -13.88 14.87
C PRO A 132 -2.58 -12.97 15.09
N LEU A 133 -3.32 -12.70 14.01
CA LEU A 133 -4.67 -12.14 14.09
C LEU A 133 -5.64 -13.15 14.71
#